data_AF-A0A846BVD1-F1
#
_entry.id   AF-A0A846BVD1-F1
#
_cell.length_a   1.000
_cell.length_b   1.000
_cell.length_c   1.000
_cell.angle_alpha   90.00
_cell.angle_beta   90.00
_cell.angle_gamma   90.00
#
_symmetry.space_group_name_H-M   'P 1'
#
loop_
_entity.id
_entity.type
_entity.pdbx_description
1 polymer ?
#
loop_
_entity_poly.entity_id
_entity_poly.type
_entity_poly.pdbx_seq_one_letter_code
_entity_poly.pdbx_strand_id
1 'polypeptide(L)' 'ISIEPGEPYLAQVMEYIGTDNIIFGSDYPHMDHKPDIVAEMVKLEETLSKEMVQKILWDNPRCFYSLF' A
#
# COMPACT_ATOMS: atom_id res chain seq x y z
N ILE A 1 -7.92 4.38 2.76
CA ILE A 1 -6.97 4.39 3.89
C ILE A 1 -5.56 4.36 3.32
N SER A 2 -4.59 4.99 3.98
CA SER A 2 -3.17 4.84 3.64
C SER A 2 -2.56 3.74 4.49
N ILE A 3 -1.65 2.96 3.94
CA ILE A 3 -0.90 1.91 4.65
C ILE A 3 0.61 1.99 4.40
N GLU A 4 1.34 1.35 5.30
CA GLU A 4 2.79 1.15 5.26
C GLU A 4 3.13 -0.36 5.33
N PRO A 5 4.33 -0.77 4.88
CA PRO A 5 4.74 -2.16 4.99
C PRO A 5 4.86 -2.58 6.46
N GLY A 6 4.33 -3.76 6.79
CA GLY A 6 4.41 -4.31 8.14
C GLY A 6 3.30 -3.86 9.10
N GLU A 7 2.35 -3.03 8.65
CA GLU A 7 1.14 -2.75 9.43
C GLU A 7 0.40 -4.06 9.75
N PRO A 8 0.03 -4.30 11.02
CA PRO A 8 -0.67 -5.51 11.39
C PRO A 8 -2.08 -5.51 10.83
N TYR A 9 -2.64 -6.71 10.67
CA TYR A 9 -4.04 -6.90 10.26
C TYR A 9 -4.41 -6.41 8.85
N LEU A 10 -3.44 -6.27 7.95
CA LEU A 10 -3.69 -5.83 6.57
C LEU A 10 -4.79 -6.64 5.88
N ALA A 11 -4.82 -7.96 6.06
CA ALA A 11 -5.86 -8.82 5.50
C ALA A 11 -7.27 -8.47 6.02
N GLN A 12 -7.42 -8.25 7.32
CA GLN A 12 -8.68 -7.87 7.94
C GLN A 12 -9.13 -6.47 7.52
N VAL A 13 -8.18 -5.54 7.40
CA VAL A 13 -8.47 -4.20 6.86
C VAL A 13 -9.00 -4.32 5.44
N MET A 14 -8.29 -5.06 4.57
CA MET A 14 -8.72 -5.29 3.18
C MET A 14 -10.12 -5.93 3.09
N GLU A 15 -10.44 -6.87 3.96
CA GLU A 15 -11.78 -7.49 4.05
C GLU A 15 -12.86 -6.48 4.46
N TYR A 16 -12.57 -5.64 5.45
CA TYR A 16 -13.56 -4.73 6.03
C TYR A 16 -13.82 -3.49 5.17
N ILE A 17 -12.77 -2.88 4.61
CA ILE A 17 -12.90 -1.64 3.84
C ILE A 17 -12.87 -1.86 2.32
N GLY A 18 -12.54 -3.06 1.86
CA GLY A 18 -12.41 -3.38 0.44
C GLY A 18 -11.04 -3.00 -0.13
N THR A 19 -10.56 -3.86 -1.04
CA THR A 19 -9.19 -3.77 -1.59
C THR A 19 -8.96 -2.56 -2.50
N ASP A 20 -10.00 -1.96 -3.05
CA ASP A 20 -9.94 -0.73 -3.86
C ASP A 20 -9.74 0.54 -3.02
N ASN A 21 -9.90 0.45 -1.70
CA ASN A 21 -9.82 1.58 -0.78
C ASN A 21 -8.48 1.66 -0.03
N ILE A 22 -7.46 0.90 -0.48
CA ILE A 22 -6.12 0.83 0.13
C ILE A 22 -5.11 1.57 -0.75
N ILE A 23 -4.32 2.48 -0.18
CA ILE A 23 -3.28 3.22 -0.91
C ILE A 23 -1.98 3.14 -0.11
N PHE A 24 -0.84 3.06 -0.78
CA PHE A 24 0.46 3.23 -0.12
C PHE A 24 0.75 4.69 0.21
N GLY A 25 1.19 4.96 1.44
CA GLY A 25 1.75 6.25 1.83
C GLY A 25 3.05 6.04 2.58
N SER A 26 4.14 6.65 2.11
CA SER A 26 5.47 6.50 2.71
C SER A 26 5.73 7.40 3.91
N ASP A 27 4.80 8.31 4.18
CA ASP A 27 4.94 9.37 5.19
C ASP A 27 6.23 10.23 5.03
N TYR A 28 6.77 10.29 3.82
CA TYR A 28 7.93 11.14 3.50
C TYR A 28 7.59 12.63 3.67
N PRO A 29 8.47 13.46 4.27
CA PRO A 29 9.87 13.19 4.67
C PRO A 29 10.07 12.90 6.16
N HIS A 30 9.13 12.26 6.86
CA HIS A 30 9.31 11.97 8.30
C HIS A 30 10.59 11.15 8.56
N MET A 31 11.30 11.53 9.62
CA MET A 31 12.64 11.02 9.94
C MET A 31 12.67 9.57 10.45
N ASP A 32 11.51 9.07 10.88
CA ASP A 32 11.39 7.74 11.48
C ASP A 32 11.28 6.62 10.42
N HIS A 33 11.22 6.99 9.14
CA HIS A 33 11.08 6.07 8.01
C HIS A 33 12.37 5.83 7.25
N LYS A 34 12.56 4.60 6.81
CA LYS A 34 13.74 4.20 6.04
C LYS A 34 13.56 4.50 4.54
N PRO A 35 14.66 4.80 3.82
CA PRO A 35 14.60 5.11 2.40
C PRO A 35 14.18 3.92 1.52
N ASP A 36 14.20 2.68 2.03
CA ASP A 36 13.86 1.47 1.29
C ASP A 36 12.39 1.02 1.43
N ILE A 37 11.52 1.83 2.03
CA ILE A 37 10.10 1.52 2.28
C ILE A 37 9.33 1.10 1.01
N VAL A 38 9.67 1.66 -0.16
CA VAL A 38 9.06 1.25 -1.44
C VAL A 38 9.44 -0.19 -1.80
N ALA A 39 10.70 -0.58 -1.55
CA ALA A 39 11.15 -1.94 -1.77
C ALA A 39 10.50 -2.91 -0.78
N GLU A 40 10.25 -2.49 0.47
CA GLU A 40 9.50 -3.27 1.45
C GLU A 40 8.05 -3.51 1.02
N MET A 41 7.39 -2.52 0.41
CA MET A 41 6.06 -2.71 -0.17
C MET A 41 6.04 -3.72 -1.32
N VAL A 42 7.04 -3.71 -2.20
CA VAL A 42 7.15 -4.68 -3.30
C VAL A 42 7.35 -6.10 -2.77
N LYS A 43 8.08 -6.28 -1.66
CA LYS A 43 8.26 -7.59 -1.01
C LYS A 43 6.96 -8.20 -0.50
N LEU A 44 5.88 -7.41 -0.33
CA LEU A 44 4.58 -7.95 0.04
C LEU A 44 4.03 -8.95 -1.00
N GLU A 45 4.56 -8.99 -2.23
CA GLU A 45 4.27 -10.05 -3.21
C GLU A 45 4.58 -11.47 -2.68
N GLU A 46 5.38 -11.62 -1.62
CA GLU A 46 5.61 -12.90 -0.94
C GLU A 46 4.37 -13.40 -0.17
N THR A 47 3.43 -12.50 0.16
CA THR A 47 2.23 -12.79 0.97
C THR A 47 0.91 -12.35 0.33
N LEU A 48 0.97 -11.40 -0.61
CA LEU A 48 -0.14 -10.88 -1.39
C LEU A 48 0.04 -11.24 -2.86
N SER A 49 -1.05 -11.25 -3.63
CA SER A 49 -0.93 -11.38 -5.08
C SER A 49 -0.24 -10.15 -5.69
N LYS A 50 0.47 -10.35 -6.79
CA LYS A 50 1.06 -9.25 -7.58
C LYS A 50 0.03 -8.19 -7.98
N GLU A 51 -1.17 -8.62 -8.35
CA GLU A 51 -2.29 -7.73 -8.66
C GLU A 51 -2.66 -6.84 -7.46
N MET A 52 -2.65 -7.39 -6.24
CA MET A 52 -2.95 -6.61 -5.05
C MET A 52 -1.88 -5.55 -4.77
N VAL A 53 -0.61 -5.93 -4.86
CA VAL A 53 0.51 -5.00 -4.68
C VAL A 53 0.45 -3.89 -5.74
N GLN A 54 0.11 -4.23 -6.98
CA GLN A 54 -0.13 -3.24 -8.04
C GLN A 54 -1.30 -2.30 -7.70
N LYS A 55 -2.43 -2.82 -7.20
CA LYS A 55 -3.56 -1.98 -6.80
C LYS A 55 -3.17 -0.94 -5.75
N ILE A 56 -2.47 -1.38 -4.70
CA ILE A 56 -2.06 -0.53 -3.58
C ILE A 56 -1.06 0.55 -4.02
N LEU A 57 -0.07 0.17 -4.83
CA LEU A 57 1.01 1.06 -5.27
C LEU A 57 0.61 1.97 -6.44
N TRP A 58 -0.39 1.59 -7.24
CA TRP A 58 -0.67 2.26 -8.51
C TRP A 58 -2.16 2.48 -8.79
N ASP A 59 -2.95 1.41 -8.96
CA ASP A 59 -4.31 1.56 -9.52
C ASP A 59 -5.24 2.34 -8.60
N ASN A 60 -5.17 2.09 -7.28
CA ASN A 60 -5.99 2.77 -6.28
C ASN A 60 -5.60 4.25 -6.12
N PRO A 61 -4.32 4.65 -5.89
CA PRO A 61 -3.98 6.07 -5.83
C PRO A 61 -4.28 6.79 -7.14
N ARG A 62 -4.07 6.14 -8.29
CA ARG A 62 -4.43 6.72 -9.60
C ARG A 62 -5.93 7.02 -9.69
N CYS A 63 -6.77 6.07 -9.28
CA CYS A 63 -8.22 6.24 -9.26
C CYS A 63 -8.64 7.33 -8.26
N PHE A 64 -8.13 7.27 -7.03
CA PHE A 64 -8.49 8.18 -5.94
C PHE A 64 -8.12 9.64 -6.25
N TYR A 65 -6.92 9.88 -6.79
CA TYR A 65 -6.45 11.22 -7.14
C TYR A 65 -6.78 11.63 -8.58
N SER A 66 -7.50 10.80 -9.34
CA SER A 66 -7.85 11.06 -10.76
C SER A 66 -6.62 11.38 -11.63
N LEU A 67 -5.55 10.58 -11.48
CA LEU A 67 -4.30 10.74 -12.22
C LEU A 67 -4.34 9.99 -13.58
N PHE A 68 -3.71 10.57 -14.60
CA PHE A 68 -3.72 10.07 -15.98
C PHE A 68 -2.62 9.05 -16.26
#